data_AF-A0A925MQA2-F1
#
_entry.id   AF-A0A925MQA2-F1
#
_cell.length_a   1.000
_cell.length_b   1.000
_cell.length_c   1.000
_cell.angle_alpha   90.00
_cell.angle_beta   90.00
_cell.angle_gamma   90.00
#
_symmetry.space_group_name_H-M   'P 1'
#
loop_
_entity.id
_entity.type
_entity.pdbx_description
1 polymer ?
#
loop_
_entity_poly.entity_id
_entity_poly.type
_entity_poly.pdbx_seq_one_letter_code
_entity_poly.pdbx_strand_id
1 'polypeptide(L)'
;MGRSEDVDWTREGWDKRGARSRLDRRRSMREAIKRRSVQLKADQPNSPSFTDDDLRFRQLNRREQPTIQAVVFLVMDVSGSMTDRDRQLAKTFFFWATQGLKRQYKHLDTVFVAHTTEAWEFSEEEFFKVAGTGGTVASTGLEKVNEIIEARYNPARYNVYVFYASDGDNYTEDRQYAEAALEKIALASNYSGYIEVSGTGQRPLATETGALFRNLDASGKAAGSFAISKVEDVWDAVRHFFQHQAKDNVQ
;
A
#
# COMPACT_ATOMS: atom_id res chain seq x y z
N MET A 1 -22.94 -5.34 14.45
CA MET A 1 -24.20 -5.13 13.70
C MET A 1 -23.89 -5.39 12.23
N GLY A 2 -24.72 -6.17 11.55
CA GLY A 2 -24.33 -7.13 10.50
C GLY A 2 -23.58 -6.57 9.29
N ARG A 3 -22.48 -7.26 8.93
CA ARG A 3 -21.83 -7.15 7.62
C ARG A 3 -22.81 -7.65 6.56
N SER A 4 -23.26 -6.78 5.66
CA SER A 4 -23.96 -7.20 4.45
C SER A 4 -22.93 -7.74 3.47
N GLU A 5 -22.79 -9.07 3.42
CA GLU A 5 -21.84 -9.77 2.56
C GLU A 5 -22.53 -10.18 1.26
N ASP A 6 -22.57 -9.28 0.28
CA ASP A 6 -22.91 -9.66 -1.09
C ASP A 6 -21.65 -10.25 -1.74
N VAL A 7 -21.58 -11.59 -1.72
CA VAL A 7 -20.43 -12.37 -2.19
C VAL A 7 -20.55 -12.61 -3.70
N ASP A 8 -19.76 -11.90 -4.50
CA ASP A 8 -19.52 -12.27 -5.89
C ASP A 8 -18.12 -12.90 -6.06
N TRP A 9 -18.05 -13.96 -6.85
CA TRP A 9 -16.94 -14.91 -6.86
C TRP A 9 -15.98 -14.60 -8.03
N THR A 10 -14.78 -14.09 -7.76
CA THR A 10 -13.75 -13.87 -8.79
C THR A 10 -12.62 -14.91 -8.73
N ARG A 11 -12.01 -15.17 -9.89
CA ARG A 11 -11.16 -16.36 -10.17
C ARG A 11 -9.67 -16.02 -10.02
N GLU A 12 -9.00 -16.53 -8.99
CA GLU A 12 -7.55 -16.39 -8.81
C GLU A 12 -6.94 -17.74 -8.41
N GLY A 13 -6.36 -18.46 -9.37
CA GLY A 13 -5.47 -19.60 -9.10
C GLY A 13 -6.05 -21.01 -9.26
N TRP A 14 -5.14 -22.00 -9.18
CA TRP A 14 -5.46 -23.43 -9.22
C TRP A 14 -4.75 -24.17 -8.09
N ASP A 15 -5.49 -24.98 -7.35
CA ASP A 15 -4.99 -25.86 -6.28
C ASP A 15 -5.06 -27.33 -6.72
N LYS A 16 -4.25 -28.21 -6.13
CA LYS A 16 -4.31 -29.66 -6.36
C LYS A 16 -5.56 -30.31 -5.77
N ARG A 17 -6.22 -29.64 -4.82
CA ARG A 17 -7.43 -30.13 -4.15
C ARG A 17 -8.55 -29.10 -4.23
N GLY A 18 -9.79 -29.57 -4.33
CA GLY A 18 -10.96 -28.71 -4.38
C GLY A 18 -12.24 -29.45 -4.72
N ALA A 19 -13.38 -28.75 -4.68
CA ALA A 19 -14.67 -29.33 -5.03
C ALA A 19 -14.69 -29.77 -6.50
N ARG A 20 -15.27 -30.95 -6.79
CA ARG A 20 -15.35 -31.53 -8.15
C ARG A 20 -15.98 -30.59 -9.19
N SER A 21 -16.91 -29.72 -8.77
CA SER A 21 -17.52 -28.70 -9.63
C SER A 21 -16.54 -27.65 -10.15
N ARG A 22 -15.37 -27.49 -9.51
CA ARG A 22 -14.35 -26.49 -9.83
C ARG A 22 -13.12 -27.09 -10.54
N LEU A 23 -13.17 -28.36 -10.94
CA LEU A 23 -12.06 -29.04 -11.60
C LEU A 23 -11.79 -28.47 -12.99
N ASP A 24 -10.57 -27.98 -13.23
CA ASP A 24 -10.10 -27.57 -14.55
C ASP A 24 -9.54 -28.78 -15.30
N ARG A 25 -10.42 -29.46 -16.04
CA ARG A 25 -10.08 -30.69 -16.78
C ARG A 25 -8.96 -30.47 -17.81
N ARG A 26 -8.97 -29.32 -18.52
CA ARG A 26 -7.97 -29.00 -19.54
C ARG A 26 -6.59 -28.82 -18.93
N ARG A 27 -6.50 -28.09 -17.81
CA ARG A 27 -5.22 -27.87 -17.13
C ARG A 27 -4.71 -29.14 -16.45
N SER A 28 -5.61 -29.91 -15.84
CA SER A 28 -5.26 -31.18 -15.19
C SER A 28 -4.67 -32.19 -16.20
N MET A 29 -5.25 -32.27 -17.40
CA MET A 29 -4.67 -33.08 -18.49
C MET A 29 -3.28 -32.60 -18.94
N ARG A 30 -3.04 -31.29 -19.01
CA ARG A 30 -1.73 -30.75 -19.37
C ARG A 30 -0.65 -31.13 -18.34
N GLU A 31 -0.98 -31.08 -17.06
CA GLU A 31 -0.07 -31.48 -15.99
C GLU A 31 0.23 -32.98 -16.05
N ALA A 32 -0.78 -33.83 -16.32
CA ALA A 32 -0.57 -35.27 -16.53
C ALA A 32 0.37 -35.56 -17.71
N ILE A 33 0.20 -34.88 -18.84
CA ILE A 33 1.07 -35.03 -20.02
C ILE A 33 2.51 -34.57 -19.68
N LYS A 34 2.65 -33.45 -18.97
CA LYS A 34 3.95 -32.91 -18.55
C LYS A 34 4.67 -33.85 -17.57
N ARG A 35 3.96 -34.42 -16.61
CA ARG A 35 4.51 -35.43 -15.69
C ARG A 35 4.97 -36.66 -16.46
N ARG A 36 4.17 -37.12 -17.43
CA ARG A 36 4.49 -38.30 -18.24
C ARG A 36 5.71 -38.10 -19.13
N SER A 37 5.88 -36.92 -19.73
CA SER A 37 7.06 -36.65 -20.56
C SER A 37 8.37 -36.65 -19.75
N VAL A 38 8.31 -36.31 -18.47
CA VAL A 38 9.45 -36.43 -17.54
C VAL A 38 9.69 -37.89 -17.13
N GLN A 39 8.64 -38.65 -16.85
CA GLN A 39 8.76 -40.05 -16.43
C GLN A 39 9.23 -40.99 -17.56
N LEU A 40 8.83 -40.71 -18.81
CA LEU A 40 9.35 -41.41 -19.99
C LEU A 40 10.85 -41.16 -20.20
N LYS A 41 11.35 -39.97 -19.85
CA LYS A 41 12.80 -39.67 -19.87
C LYS A 41 13.57 -40.35 -18.73
N ALA A 42 12.87 -40.71 -17.64
CA ALA A 42 13.44 -41.36 -16.46
C ALA A 42 13.28 -42.89 -16.48
N ASP A 43 12.90 -43.47 -17.63
CA ASP A 43 12.75 -44.91 -17.87
C ASP A 43 11.81 -45.63 -16.87
N GLN A 44 10.70 -44.97 -16.51
CA GLN A 44 9.63 -45.53 -15.66
C GLN A 44 8.37 -45.85 -16.49
N PRO A 45 8.33 -46.98 -17.23
CA PRO A 45 7.27 -47.28 -18.20
C PRO A 45 5.90 -47.63 -17.59
N ASN A 46 5.85 -48.03 -16.31
CA ASN A 46 4.63 -48.51 -15.63
C ASN A 46 3.88 -47.44 -14.82
N SER A 47 4.18 -46.16 -15.00
CA SER A 47 3.49 -45.10 -14.25
C SER A 47 2.04 -44.88 -14.73
N PRO A 48 1.08 -44.66 -13.82
CA PRO A 48 -0.32 -44.45 -14.18
C PRO A 48 -0.53 -43.20 -15.07
N SER A 49 -1.44 -43.33 -16.03
CA SER A 49 -1.73 -42.31 -17.06
C SER A 49 -2.28 -41.01 -16.48
N PHE A 50 -2.94 -41.07 -15.33
CA PHE A 50 -3.48 -39.92 -14.60
C PHE A 50 -3.43 -40.20 -13.10
N THR A 51 -2.99 -39.21 -12.31
CA THR A 51 -2.90 -39.32 -10.84
C THR A 51 -3.58 -38.12 -10.19
N ASP A 52 -3.98 -38.23 -8.92
CA ASP A 52 -4.61 -37.12 -8.18
C ASP A 52 -3.71 -35.88 -8.08
N ASP A 53 -2.39 -36.05 -8.15
CA ASP A 53 -1.42 -34.94 -8.22
C ASP A 53 -1.51 -34.10 -9.50
N ASP A 54 -2.14 -34.64 -10.56
CA ASP A 54 -2.37 -33.95 -11.82
C ASP A 54 -3.62 -33.06 -11.75
N LEU A 55 -4.48 -33.23 -10.75
CA LEU A 55 -5.71 -32.44 -10.62
C LEU A 55 -5.40 -30.96 -10.35
N ARG A 56 -6.14 -30.08 -11.00
CA ARG A 56 -6.08 -28.63 -10.80
C ARG A 56 -7.51 -28.09 -10.66
N PHE A 57 -7.85 -27.65 -9.46
CA PHE A 57 -9.14 -27.07 -9.10
C PHE A 57 -9.02 -25.56 -9.07
N ARG A 58 -9.97 -24.87 -9.69
CA ARG A 58 -10.03 -23.41 -9.65
C ARG A 58 -10.36 -22.96 -8.23
N GLN A 59 -9.49 -22.15 -7.64
CA GLN A 59 -9.82 -21.49 -6.38
C GLN A 59 -10.67 -20.26 -6.64
N LEU A 60 -11.58 -20.03 -5.70
CA LEU A 60 -12.34 -18.80 -5.61
C LEU A 60 -11.82 -18.12 -4.35
N ASN A 61 -11.07 -17.04 -4.53
CA ASN A 61 -10.68 -16.20 -3.40
C ASN A 61 -11.78 -15.19 -3.16
N ARG A 62 -12.07 -15.00 -1.88
CA ARG A 62 -13.03 -14.03 -1.41
C ARG A 62 -12.33 -12.67 -1.47
N ARG A 63 -12.56 -11.90 -2.54
CA ARG A 63 -12.26 -10.48 -2.49
C ARG A 63 -13.37 -9.82 -1.70
N GLU A 64 -13.05 -9.24 -0.55
CA GLU A 64 -13.93 -8.26 0.06
C GLU A 64 -14.18 -7.18 -0.98
N GLN A 65 -15.45 -6.85 -1.25
CA GLN A 65 -15.73 -5.70 -2.09
C GLN A 65 -15.11 -4.49 -1.38
N PRO A 66 -14.24 -3.72 -2.03
CA PRO A 66 -13.85 -2.44 -1.48
C PRO A 66 -15.15 -1.67 -1.25
N THR A 67 -15.32 -1.08 -0.08
CA THR A 67 -16.29 -0.01 0.06
C THR A 67 -16.14 0.95 -1.13
N ILE A 68 -17.27 1.34 -1.72
CA ILE A 68 -17.30 2.14 -2.97
C ILE A 68 -16.53 3.46 -2.81
N GLN A 69 -16.37 3.90 -1.55
CA GLN A 69 -15.73 5.13 -1.17
C GLN A 69 -14.33 4.86 -0.59
N ALA A 70 -13.39 5.68 -1.00
CA ALA A 70 -12.05 5.75 -0.43
C ALA A 70 -11.72 7.19 -0.06
N VAL A 71 -10.81 7.35 0.89
CA VAL A 71 -10.15 8.63 1.19
C VAL A 71 -8.65 8.42 1.13
N VAL A 72 -7.94 9.36 0.50
CA VAL A 72 -6.49 9.42 0.51
C VAL A 72 -6.02 10.66 1.25
N PHE A 73 -5.16 10.45 2.25
CA PHE A 73 -4.45 11.47 2.98
C PHE A 73 -3.07 11.66 2.37
N LEU A 74 -2.76 12.90 2.00
CA LEU A 74 -1.48 13.29 1.45
C LEU A 74 -0.81 14.21 2.47
N VAL A 75 0.16 13.65 3.20
CA VAL A 75 0.87 14.34 4.28
C VAL A 75 2.22 14.78 3.75
N MET A 76 2.57 16.06 3.90
CA MET A 76 3.85 16.60 3.43
C MET A 76 4.55 17.37 4.53
N ASP A 77 5.81 17.02 4.76
CA ASP A 77 6.73 17.86 5.50
C ASP A 77 7.09 19.08 4.66
N VAL A 78 6.89 20.26 5.24
CA VAL A 78 7.21 21.55 4.62
C VAL A 78 8.22 22.33 5.46
N SER A 79 8.98 21.63 6.31
CA SER A 79 10.10 22.15 7.09
C SER A 79 11.20 22.75 6.21
N GLY A 80 12.16 23.39 6.88
CA GLY A 80 13.29 24.03 6.20
C GLY A 80 14.28 23.05 5.54
N SER A 81 14.28 21.78 5.93
CA SER A 81 15.19 20.77 5.38
C SER A 81 14.71 20.24 4.02
N MET A 82 13.38 20.22 3.80
CA MET A 82 12.77 19.93 2.51
C MET A 82 13.04 21.07 1.50
N THR A 83 13.79 20.80 0.44
CA THR A 83 14.02 21.82 -0.61
C THR A 83 12.80 21.97 -1.53
N ASP A 84 12.75 23.03 -2.35
CA ASP A 84 11.70 23.20 -3.36
C ASP A 84 11.62 22.01 -4.33
N ARG A 85 12.79 21.48 -4.69
CA ARG A 85 12.91 20.30 -5.54
C ARG A 85 12.33 19.07 -4.86
N ASP A 86 12.59 18.89 -3.57
CA ASP A 86 12.09 17.73 -2.82
C ASP A 86 10.56 17.79 -2.67
N ARG A 87 10.03 18.97 -2.34
CA ARG A 87 8.58 19.24 -2.36
C ARG A 87 7.96 18.97 -3.73
N GLN A 88 8.63 19.36 -4.82
CA GLN A 88 8.12 19.13 -6.17
C GLN A 88 8.08 17.63 -6.52
N LEU A 89 9.08 16.85 -6.11
CA LEU A 89 9.08 15.39 -6.26
C LEU A 89 7.94 14.74 -5.46
N ALA A 90 7.77 15.14 -4.19
CA ALA A 90 6.67 14.66 -3.34
C ALA A 90 5.30 14.96 -3.97
N LYS A 91 5.09 16.20 -4.42
CA LYS A 91 3.86 16.64 -5.13
C LYS A 91 3.59 15.82 -6.40
N THR A 92 4.64 15.52 -7.17
CA THR A 92 4.53 14.67 -8.36
C THR A 92 4.11 13.25 -8.01
N PHE A 93 4.68 12.69 -6.94
CA PHE A 93 4.28 11.39 -6.42
C PHE A 93 2.81 11.38 -5.97
N PHE A 94 2.39 12.35 -5.17
CA PHE A 94 1.00 12.45 -4.69
C PHE A 94 -0.01 12.56 -5.82
N PHE A 95 0.32 13.33 -6.86
CA PHE A 95 -0.52 13.40 -8.05
C PHE A 95 -0.74 12.01 -8.64
N TRP A 96 0.34 11.26 -8.92
CA TRP A 96 0.23 9.93 -9.53
C TRP A 96 -0.40 8.88 -8.62
N ALA A 97 -0.10 8.91 -7.31
CA ALA A 97 -0.75 8.04 -6.34
C ALA A 97 -2.27 8.27 -6.32
N THR A 98 -2.70 9.54 -6.30
CA THR A 98 -4.11 9.91 -6.36
C THR A 98 -4.76 9.47 -7.67
N GLN A 99 -4.09 9.67 -8.81
CA GLN A 99 -4.61 9.20 -10.11
C GLN A 99 -4.75 7.67 -10.16
N GLY A 100 -3.83 6.93 -9.54
CA GLY A 100 -3.93 5.48 -9.40
C GLY A 100 -5.17 5.05 -8.63
N LEU A 101 -5.43 5.68 -7.48
CA LEU A 101 -6.62 5.41 -6.67
C LEU A 101 -7.92 5.85 -7.34
N LYS A 102 -7.95 6.99 -8.05
CA LYS A 102 -9.11 7.44 -8.83
C LYS A 102 -9.54 6.46 -9.93
N ARG A 103 -8.63 5.59 -10.39
CA ARG A 103 -8.96 4.51 -11.34
C ARG A 103 -9.59 3.29 -10.67
N GLN A 104 -9.30 3.07 -9.39
CA GLN A 104 -9.81 1.94 -8.61
C GLN A 104 -11.15 2.26 -7.93
N TYR A 105 -11.34 3.52 -7.52
CA TYR A 105 -12.47 3.98 -6.74
C TYR A 105 -13.32 4.99 -7.49
N LYS A 106 -14.64 4.80 -7.49
CA LYS A 106 -15.59 5.74 -8.11
C LYS A 106 -15.70 7.04 -7.31
N HIS A 107 -15.61 6.95 -5.99
CA HIS A 107 -15.65 8.09 -5.08
C HIS A 107 -14.37 8.08 -4.26
N LEU A 108 -13.49 9.06 -4.52
CA LEU A 108 -12.25 9.26 -3.81
C LEU A 108 -12.22 10.67 -3.21
N ASP A 109 -12.23 10.74 -1.89
CA ASP A 109 -11.97 11.97 -1.17
C ASP A 109 -10.45 12.16 -1.03
N THR A 110 -9.98 13.40 -1.11
CA THR A 110 -8.55 13.72 -0.98
C THR A 110 -8.39 14.76 0.11
N VAL A 111 -7.52 14.47 1.09
CA VAL A 111 -7.22 15.34 2.22
C VAL A 111 -5.74 15.67 2.19
N PHE A 112 -5.42 16.96 2.24
CA PHE A 112 -4.05 17.45 2.18
C PHE A 112 -3.64 17.98 3.55
N VAL A 113 -2.59 17.41 4.12
CA VAL A 113 -2.03 17.80 5.41
C VAL A 113 -0.59 18.23 5.20
N ALA A 114 -0.22 19.42 5.65
CA ALA A 114 1.18 19.84 5.68
C ALA A 114 1.60 20.16 7.11
N HIS A 115 2.87 19.89 7.45
CA HIS A 115 3.37 20.13 8.80
C HIS A 115 4.81 20.64 8.83
N THR A 116 5.14 21.31 9.93
CA THR A 116 6.49 21.64 10.39
C THR A 116 6.61 21.23 11.86
N THR A 117 6.55 22.19 12.79
CA THR A 117 6.34 21.99 14.24
C THR A 117 4.86 21.92 14.61
N GLU A 118 3.98 22.35 13.71
CA GLU A 118 2.53 22.25 13.80
C GLU A 118 1.99 21.70 12.47
N ALA A 119 0.73 21.28 12.43
CA ALA A 119 0.11 20.69 11.24
C ALA A 119 -1.21 21.35 10.89
N TRP A 120 -1.48 21.46 9.59
CA TRP A 120 -2.68 22.09 9.04
C TRP A 120 -3.26 21.29 7.89
N GLU A 121 -4.59 21.38 7.74
CA GLU A 121 -5.29 20.89 6.56
C GLU A 121 -5.41 22.02 5.54
N PHE A 122 -5.19 21.69 4.27
CA PHE A 122 -5.28 22.64 3.16
C PHE A 122 -6.23 22.15 2.07
N SER A 123 -6.72 23.10 1.27
CA SER A 123 -7.28 22.75 -0.03
C SER A 123 -6.18 22.28 -0.99
N GLU A 124 -6.57 21.62 -2.08
CA GLU A 124 -5.64 21.18 -3.13
C GLU A 124 -4.78 22.34 -3.65
N GLU A 125 -5.42 23.48 -4.00
CA GLU A 125 -4.73 24.63 -4.57
C GLU A 125 -3.71 25.27 -3.62
N GLU A 126 -4.00 25.30 -2.33
CA GLU A 126 -3.13 25.86 -1.29
C GLU A 126 -1.97 24.91 -0.99
N PHE A 127 -2.24 23.61 -0.90
CA PHE A 127 -1.23 22.59 -0.63
C PHE A 127 -0.11 22.57 -1.69
N PHE A 128 -0.45 22.79 -2.97
CA PHE A 128 0.58 22.86 -4.01
C PHE A 128 1.43 24.15 -3.95
N LYS A 129 1.00 25.18 -3.22
CA LYS A 129 1.73 26.45 -3.05
C LYS A 129 2.40 26.60 -1.68
N VAL A 130 2.04 25.77 -0.71
CA VAL A 130 2.56 25.87 0.65
C VAL A 130 4.08 25.64 0.68
N ALA A 131 4.75 26.49 1.46
CA ALA A 131 6.14 26.37 1.85
C ALA A 131 6.22 26.78 3.32
N GLY A 132 6.99 26.05 4.11
CA GLY A 132 7.24 26.35 5.50
C GLY A 132 8.72 26.61 5.74
N THR A 133 9.00 27.16 6.91
CA THR A 133 10.35 27.33 7.45
C THR A 133 10.29 26.94 8.91
N GLY A 134 11.27 26.17 9.39
CA GLY A 134 11.28 25.66 10.77
C GLY A 134 11.79 24.22 10.85
N GLY A 135 11.68 23.63 12.03
CA GLY A 135 12.02 22.23 12.27
C GLY A 135 10.90 21.26 11.90
N THR A 136 11.16 19.96 12.11
CA THR A 136 10.26 18.86 11.74
C THR A 136 9.81 18.11 12.99
N VAL A 137 8.51 18.15 13.26
CA VAL A 137 7.82 17.37 14.30
C VAL A 137 6.81 16.49 13.57
N ALA A 138 7.21 15.26 13.25
CA ALA A 138 6.42 14.34 12.42
C ALA A 138 5.09 13.94 13.08
N SER A 139 5.07 13.82 14.41
CA SER A 139 3.85 13.47 15.16
C SER A 139 2.70 14.43 14.87
N THR A 140 2.96 15.74 14.73
CA THR A 140 1.90 16.74 14.50
C THR A 140 1.11 16.45 13.22
N GLY A 141 1.81 16.08 12.14
CA GLY A 141 1.17 15.70 10.88
C GLY A 141 0.35 14.42 11.00
N LEU A 142 0.89 13.40 11.69
CA LEU A 142 0.22 12.12 11.90
C LEU A 142 -0.99 12.24 12.85
N GLU A 143 -0.88 13.03 13.90
CA GLU A 143 -1.98 13.34 14.81
C GLU A 143 -3.10 14.09 14.08
N LYS A 144 -2.77 15.03 13.20
CA LYS A 144 -3.76 15.73 12.38
C LYS A 144 -4.52 14.78 11.46
N VAL A 145 -3.84 13.78 10.90
CA VAL A 145 -4.50 12.72 10.13
C VAL A 145 -5.45 11.90 11.01
N ASN A 146 -5.02 11.48 12.20
CA ASN A 146 -5.88 10.75 13.14
C ASN A 146 -7.13 11.56 13.52
N GLU A 147 -6.98 12.85 13.85
CA GLU A 147 -8.09 13.76 14.15
C GLU A 147 -9.11 13.78 13.02
N ILE A 148 -8.64 13.92 11.78
CA ILE A 148 -9.50 13.98 10.61
C ILE A 148 -10.20 12.65 10.34
N ILE A 149 -9.48 11.53 10.43
CA ILE A 149 -10.05 10.19 10.24
C ILE A 149 -11.21 10.00 11.23
N GLU A 150 -10.98 10.26 12.52
CA GLU A 150 -11.99 10.10 13.56
C GLU A 150 -13.21 11.03 13.37
N ALA A 151 -12.98 12.25 12.89
CA ALA A 151 -14.05 13.23 12.71
C ALA A 151 -14.92 12.99 11.47
N ARG A 152 -14.32 12.55 10.34
CA ARG A 152 -14.98 12.55 9.02
C ARG A 152 -15.16 11.17 8.39
N TYR A 153 -14.35 10.17 8.74
CA TYR A 153 -14.24 8.93 7.97
C TYR A 153 -14.46 7.69 8.83
N ASN A 154 -15.62 7.05 8.67
CA ASN A 154 -15.89 5.76 9.32
C ASN A 154 -15.15 4.63 8.56
N PRO A 155 -14.24 3.88 9.20
CA PRO A 155 -13.50 2.78 8.56
C PRO A 155 -14.40 1.66 8.01
N ALA A 156 -15.64 1.53 8.48
CA ALA A 156 -16.60 0.57 7.93
C ALA A 156 -17.21 0.99 6.57
N ARG A 157 -17.00 2.25 6.15
CA ARG A 157 -17.57 2.82 4.91
C ARG A 157 -16.51 3.34 3.95
N TYR A 158 -15.32 3.67 4.44
CA TYR A 158 -14.23 4.24 3.66
C TYR A 158 -13.02 3.33 3.70
N ASN A 159 -12.43 3.09 2.53
CA ASN A 159 -11.05 2.62 2.49
C ASN A 159 -10.13 3.81 2.71
N VAL A 160 -9.25 3.73 3.70
CA VAL A 160 -8.39 4.85 4.10
C VAL A 160 -6.96 4.56 3.64
N TYR A 161 -6.39 5.48 2.87
CA TYR A 161 -5.02 5.43 2.39
C TYR A 161 -4.26 6.63 2.93
N VAL A 162 -3.04 6.42 3.43
CA VAL A 162 -2.18 7.51 3.89
C VAL A 162 -0.87 7.45 3.13
N PHE A 163 -0.48 8.56 2.52
CA PHE A 163 0.83 8.75 1.91
C PHE A 163 1.54 9.93 2.56
N TYR A 164 2.70 9.68 3.14
CA TYR A 164 3.50 10.68 3.81
C TYR A 164 4.81 10.93 3.05
N ALA A 165 5.16 12.20 2.83
CA ALA A 165 6.43 12.62 2.25
C ALA A 165 7.22 13.53 3.17
N SER A 166 8.49 13.20 3.38
CA SER A 166 9.47 13.98 4.13
C SER A 166 10.87 13.61 3.63
N ASP A 167 11.89 14.38 4.00
CA ASP A 167 13.30 14.01 3.82
C ASP A 167 13.82 13.04 4.90
N GLY A 168 12.99 12.73 5.89
CA GLY A 168 13.24 11.73 6.93
C GLY A 168 13.69 12.31 8.26
N ASP A 169 13.94 13.62 8.33
CA ASP A 169 14.31 14.29 9.56
C ASP A 169 13.12 14.35 10.53
N ASN A 170 13.39 14.09 11.81
CA ASN A 170 12.45 14.29 12.90
C ASN A 170 13.22 14.60 14.19
N TYR A 171 12.61 15.36 15.10
CA TYR A 171 13.19 15.53 16.43
C TYR A 171 13.19 14.20 17.21
N THR A 172 14.29 13.91 17.91
CA THR A 172 14.45 12.65 18.65
C THR A 172 13.41 12.52 19.77
N GLU A 173 13.06 13.64 20.41
CA GLU A 173 12.03 13.72 21.45
C GLU A 173 10.63 13.43 20.90
N ASP A 174 10.41 13.64 19.60
CA ASP A 174 9.14 13.42 18.92
C ASP A 174 8.90 11.94 18.54
N ARG A 175 9.96 11.13 18.49
CA ARG A 175 9.92 9.79 17.92
C ARG A 175 8.82 8.90 18.50
N GLN A 176 8.67 8.91 19.83
CA GLN A 176 7.66 8.07 20.51
C GLN A 176 6.23 8.52 20.20
N TYR A 177 6.00 9.83 20.04
CA TYR A 177 4.70 10.38 19.70
C TYR A 177 4.36 10.06 18.23
N ALA A 178 5.32 10.22 17.33
CA ALA A 178 5.17 9.86 15.93
C ALA A 178 4.89 8.37 15.73
N GLU A 179 5.59 7.49 16.48
CA GLU A 179 5.36 6.05 16.46
C GLU A 179 3.92 5.69 16.91
N ALA A 180 3.48 6.22 18.05
CA ALA A 180 2.13 5.98 18.57
C ALA A 180 1.04 6.51 17.62
N ALA A 181 1.24 7.70 17.04
CA ALA A 181 0.32 8.29 16.08
C ALA A 181 0.23 7.46 14.79
N LEU A 182 1.38 6.96 14.29
CA LEU A 182 1.45 6.11 13.11
C LEU A 182 0.78 4.74 13.36
N GLU A 183 0.97 4.13 14.53
CA GLU A 183 0.30 2.88 14.89
C GLU A 183 -1.23 3.03 14.86
N LYS A 184 -1.75 4.16 15.37
CA LYS A 184 -3.19 4.46 15.34
C LYS A 184 -3.70 4.60 13.90
N ILE A 185 -2.95 5.28 13.02
CA ILE A 185 -3.25 5.35 11.59
C ILE A 185 -3.25 3.95 10.96
N ALA A 186 -2.26 3.12 11.28
CA ALA A 186 -2.13 1.78 10.71
C ALA A 186 -3.30 0.85 11.11
N LEU A 187 -3.96 1.10 12.23
CA LEU A 187 -5.18 0.39 12.64
C LEU A 187 -6.44 0.89 11.93
N ALA A 188 -6.47 2.16 11.55
CA ALA A 188 -7.61 2.81 10.90
C ALA A 188 -7.50 2.88 9.37
N SER A 189 -6.36 2.49 8.80
CA SER A 189 -6.05 2.56 7.37
C SER A 189 -5.88 1.20 6.72
N ASN A 190 -6.22 1.13 5.43
CA ASN A 190 -5.97 -0.03 4.58
C ASN A 190 -4.51 -0.07 4.13
N TYR A 191 -3.86 1.09 4.02
CA TYR A 191 -2.46 1.18 3.64
C TYR A 191 -1.82 2.49 4.09
N SER A 192 -0.59 2.42 4.60
CA SER A 192 0.23 3.57 4.99
C SER A 192 1.58 3.56 4.26
N GLY A 193 1.73 4.42 3.26
CA GLY A 193 2.95 4.56 2.48
C GLY A 193 3.78 5.77 2.88
N TYR A 194 5.10 5.61 2.92
CA TYR A 194 6.05 6.70 3.15
C TYR A 194 7.00 6.85 1.96
N ILE A 195 7.16 8.08 1.49
CA ILE A 195 8.20 8.43 0.54
C ILE A 195 9.25 9.31 1.22
N GLU A 196 10.48 8.84 1.19
CA GLU A 196 11.62 9.62 1.65
C GLU A 196 12.21 10.34 0.45
N VAL A 197 12.24 11.67 0.48
CA VAL A 197 12.82 12.47 -0.60
C VAL A 197 14.23 12.89 -0.22
N SER A 198 15.22 12.48 -1.01
CA SER A 198 16.61 12.86 -0.73
C SER A 198 17.32 13.42 -1.96
N GLY A 199 17.99 14.55 -1.78
CA GLY A 199 18.87 15.15 -2.78
C GLY A 199 20.21 14.43 -2.95
N THR A 200 20.59 13.52 -2.04
CA THR A 200 21.91 12.86 -2.02
C THR A 200 21.80 11.35 -2.21
N GLY A 201 21.46 10.93 -3.43
CA GLY A 201 21.46 9.52 -3.83
C GLY A 201 20.43 8.66 -3.09
N GLN A 202 20.43 7.37 -3.42
CA GLN A 202 19.62 6.38 -2.69
C GLN A 202 20.29 6.10 -1.35
N ARG A 203 19.96 6.88 -0.31
CA ARG A 203 20.33 6.53 1.06
C ARG A 203 19.52 5.29 1.47
N PRO A 204 20.08 4.41 2.32
CA PRO A 204 19.23 3.51 3.09
C PRO A 204 18.23 4.40 3.84
N LEU A 205 16.95 4.01 3.89
CA LEU A 205 15.86 4.71 4.60
C LEU A 205 16.09 4.84 6.13
N ALA A 206 17.34 4.74 6.61
CA ALA A 206 17.79 4.74 8.00
C ALA A 206 17.53 6.06 8.77
N THR A 207 16.74 6.96 8.21
CA THR A 207 16.24 8.17 8.88
C THR A 207 15.26 7.81 10.00
N GLU A 208 14.98 8.77 10.89
CA GLU A 208 14.06 8.56 12.02
C GLU A 208 12.66 8.19 11.50
N THR A 209 12.12 8.99 10.56
CA THR A 209 10.79 8.73 9.99
C THR A 209 10.77 7.47 9.12
N GLY A 210 11.80 7.24 8.32
CA GLY A 210 11.90 6.02 7.51
C GLY A 210 11.95 4.75 8.37
N ALA A 211 12.59 4.80 9.54
CA ALA A 211 12.61 3.69 10.49
C ALA A 211 11.22 3.36 11.04
N LEU A 212 10.37 4.36 11.31
CA LEU A 212 9.00 4.13 11.78
C LEU A 212 8.20 3.27 10.79
N PHE A 213 8.21 3.63 9.51
CA PHE A 213 7.47 2.87 8.48
C PHE A 213 8.06 1.49 8.21
N ARG A 214 9.39 1.33 8.28
CA ARG A 214 10.01 0.00 8.19
C ARG A 214 9.63 -0.90 9.35
N ASN A 215 9.63 -0.37 10.58
CA ASN A 215 9.25 -1.15 11.76
C ASN A 215 7.77 -1.57 11.67
N LEU A 216 6.93 -0.66 11.18
CA LEU A 216 5.51 -0.93 10.95
C LEU A 216 5.31 -2.04 9.90
N ASP A 217 5.96 -1.96 8.74
CA ASP A 217 5.94 -3.00 7.70
C ASP A 217 6.48 -4.35 8.24
N ALA A 218 7.61 -4.33 8.95
CA ALA A 218 8.20 -5.52 9.57
C ALA A 218 7.29 -6.17 10.63
N SER A 219 6.35 -5.42 11.23
CA SER A 219 5.33 -5.95 12.15
C SER A 219 4.16 -6.65 11.44
N GLY A 220 4.16 -6.67 10.10
CA GLY A 220 3.12 -7.29 9.27
C GLY A 220 1.90 -6.39 9.05
N LYS A 221 2.03 -5.08 9.28
CA LYS A 221 1.00 -4.09 8.94
C LYS A 221 1.12 -3.72 7.46
N ALA A 222 0.00 -3.35 6.85
CA ALA A 222 -0.06 -2.88 5.46
C ALA A 222 0.60 -1.49 5.34
N ALA A 223 1.92 -1.48 5.32
CA ALA A 223 2.74 -0.29 5.24
C ALA A 223 3.87 -0.49 4.24
N GLY A 224 4.50 0.60 3.83
CA GLY A 224 5.68 0.52 2.97
C GLY A 224 6.43 1.83 2.95
N SER A 225 7.69 1.76 2.54
CA SER A 225 8.54 2.94 2.40
C SER A 225 9.38 2.86 1.14
N PHE A 226 9.59 4.01 0.47
CA PHE A 226 10.36 4.08 -0.77
C PHE A 226 11.15 5.39 -0.84
N ALA A 227 12.43 5.32 -1.23
CA ALA A 227 13.27 6.50 -1.39
C ALA A 227 13.19 7.05 -2.82
N ILE A 228 12.91 8.34 -2.97
CA ILE A 228 12.87 9.02 -4.26
C ILE A 228 13.94 10.12 -4.32
N SER A 229 14.71 10.12 -5.41
CA SER A 229 15.77 11.08 -5.66
C SER A 229 15.63 11.79 -7.00
N LYS A 230 14.77 11.29 -7.89
CA LYS A 230 14.52 11.85 -9.23
C LYS A 230 13.12 11.49 -9.70
N VAL A 231 12.67 12.13 -10.77
CA VAL A 231 11.30 11.98 -11.29
C VAL A 231 11.02 10.55 -11.75
N GLU A 232 12.04 9.85 -12.26
CA GLU A 232 11.91 8.46 -12.70
C GLU A 232 11.57 7.52 -11.53
N ASP A 233 12.11 7.79 -10.34
CA ASP A 233 11.86 7.00 -9.13
C ASP A 233 10.39 7.09 -8.68
N VAL A 234 9.67 8.14 -9.06
CA VAL A 234 8.25 8.32 -8.73
C VAL A 234 7.40 7.19 -9.31
N TRP A 235 7.69 6.78 -10.54
CA TRP A 235 6.97 5.67 -11.17
C TRP A 235 7.23 4.34 -10.49
N ASP A 236 8.46 4.15 -9.98
CA ASP A 236 8.84 2.96 -9.23
C ASP A 236 8.17 2.93 -7.86
N ALA A 237 8.13 4.07 -7.16
CA ALA A 237 7.42 4.23 -5.89
C ALA A 237 5.93 3.93 -6.03
N VAL A 238 5.26 4.52 -7.03
CA VAL A 238 3.84 4.25 -7.31
C VAL A 238 3.61 2.76 -7.55
N ARG A 239 4.41 2.13 -8.43
CA ARG A 239 4.29 0.68 -8.69
C ARG A 239 4.52 -0.15 -7.43
N HIS A 240 5.51 0.22 -6.61
CA HIS A 240 5.82 -0.45 -5.36
C HIS A 240 4.61 -0.46 -4.41
N PHE A 241 3.99 0.69 -4.16
CA PHE A 241 2.86 0.79 -3.24
C PHE A 241 1.60 0.08 -3.75
N PHE A 242 1.25 0.24 -5.03
CA PHE A 242 0.07 -0.43 -5.59
C PHE A 242 0.23 -1.96 -5.73
N GLN A 243 1.45 -2.47 -5.85
CA GLN A 243 1.71 -3.91 -5.83
C GLN A 243 1.63 -4.51 -4.42
N HIS A 244 2.08 -3.79 -3.39
CA HIS A 244 1.97 -4.24 -2.00
C HIS A 244 0.51 -4.23 -1.55
N GLN A 245 -0.23 -3.17 -1.85
CA GLN A 245 -1.68 -3.09 -1.62
C GLN A 245 -2.44 -4.27 -2.27
N ALA A 246 -2.04 -4.70 -3.47
CA ALA A 246 -2.67 -5.82 -4.16
C ALA A 246 -2.40 -7.18 -3.48
N LYS A 247 -1.33 -7.31 -2.69
CA LYS A 247 -1.01 -8.53 -1.93
C LYS A 247 -1.76 -8.57 -0.60
N ASP A 248 -1.88 -7.43 0.08
CA ASP A 248 -2.53 -7.35 1.39
C ASP A 248 -4.06 -7.51 1.28
N ASN A 249 -4.65 -7.08 0.17
CA ASN A 249 -6.08 -7.31 -0.13
C ASN A 249 -6.43 -8.76 -0.56
N VAL A 250 -5.45 -9.68 -0.53
CA VAL A 250 -5.63 -11.09 -0.94
C VAL A 250 -5.51 -12.05 0.27
N GLN A 251 -5.19 -11.54 1.47
CA GLN A 251 -5.12 -12.32 2.71
C GLN A 251 -6.42 -12.29 3.52
#